data_AF-A0A9W7HMF0-F1
#
_entry.id   AF-A0A9W7HMF0-F1
#
_cell.length_a   1.000
_cell.length_b   1.000
_cell.length_c   1.000
_cell.angle_alpha   90.00
_cell.angle_beta   90.00
_cell.angle_gamma   90.00
#
_symmetry.space_group_name_H-M   'P 1'
#
loop_
_entity.id
_entity.type
_entity.pdbx_description
1 polymer ?
#
loop_
_entity_poly.entity_id
_entity_poly.type
_entity_poly.pdbx_seq_one_letter_code
_entity_poly.pdbx_strand_id
1 'polypeptide(L)'
;MEKACNSHRQPFLLLHLLPLFLSPLPALANPAASPSQIISRFQQYLQINTTQPSPDYQTSTQFILSQASSLSLESRVIEFVKNKPVVLLKWPGSDPSLPSVLLNSHTDVVSFEHSKWIHPPLGGYVDRRGDIFGRGSQDMKCVGMQYLEAIRRLKASGFRPKRSLYLSFVPDEEICGNDGAKKLAYSDVFKDMNVEIVLDEGPHSTLS
;
A
#
# COMPACT_ATOMS: atom_id res chain seq x y z
N MET A 1 67.54 62.20 33.04
CA MET A 1 68.10 61.91 31.71
C MET A 1 67.37 60.70 31.15
N GLU A 2 66.82 60.85 29.93
CA GLU A 2 66.48 59.79 28.95
C GLU A 2 65.49 58.68 29.36
N LYS A 3 64.26 58.72 28.82
CA LYS A 3 63.77 58.15 27.54
C LYS A 3 63.35 56.67 27.64
N ALA A 4 62.02 56.49 27.64
CA ALA A 4 61.20 55.50 26.93
C ALA A 4 61.74 54.08 26.68
N CYS A 5 60.94 53.05 26.99
CA CYS A 5 60.21 52.28 25.96
C CYS A 5 59.19 51.33 26.61
N ASN A 6 57.97 51.35 26.09
CA ASN A 6 56.83 50.52 26.48
C ASN A 6 56.90 49.18 25.74
N SER A 7 56.66 48.05 26.44
CA SER A 7 56.45 46.75 25.81
C SER A 7 55.34 46.02 26.55
N HIS A 8 54.13 46.15 26.00
CA HIS A 8 52.95 45.41 26.39
C HIS A 8 53.18 43.90 26.21
N ARG A 9 53.05 43.13 27.29
CA ARG A 9 52.88 41.68 27.23
C ARG A 9 51.39 41.36 27.07
N GLN A 10 50.99 40.83 25.92
CA GLN A 10 49.70 40.16 25.78
C GLN A 10 49.83 38.68 26.20
N PRO A 11 48.79 38.09 26.82
CA PRO A 11 48.79 36.66 27.12
C PRO A 11 48.47 35.85 25.86
N PHE A 12 49.25 34.81 25.61
CA PHE A 12 49.00 33.81 24.57
C PHE A 12 47.72 33.03 24.92
N LEU A 13 46.64 33.26 24.19
CA LEU A 13 45.46 32.38 24.19
C LEU A 13 45.69 31.29 23.15
N LEU A 14 46.00 30.07 23.61
CA LEU A 14 46.19 28.91 22.76
C LEU A 14 44.82 28.45 22.23
N LEU A 15 44.48 28.83 21.00
CA LEU A 15 43.26 28.39 20.32
C LEU A 15 43.43 26.93 19.88
N HIS A 16 42.85 25.99 20.62
CA HIS A 16 42.77 24.59 20.19
C HIS A 16 41.78 24.48 19.02
N LEU A 17 42.29 24.42 17.79
CA LEU A 17 41.55 23.95 16.62
C LEU A 17 41.29 22.45 16.79
N LEU A 18 40.10 22.10 17.30
CA LEU A 18 39.60 20.73 17.18
C LEU A 18 39.39 20.43 15.69
N PRO A 19 39.97 19.35 15.14
CA PRO A 19 39.64 18.92 13.78
C PRO A 19 38.17 18.48 13.78
N LEU A 20 37.33 19.18 13.02
CA LEU A 20 36.00 18.69 12.67
C LEU A 20 36.19 17.42 11.83
N PHE A 21 36.13 16.26 12.46
CA PHE A 21 35.93 15.01 11.76
C PHE A 21 34.52 15.04 11.18
N LEU A 22 34.43 15.30 9.88
CA LEU A 22 33.22 15.11 9.10
C LEU A 22 32.98 13.59 9.01
N SER A 23 32.41 13.01 10.06
CA SER A 23 31.92 11.63 10.00
C SER A 23 30.84 11.57 8.92
N PRO A 24 30.94 10.66 7.93
CA PRO A 24 29.89 10.51 6.94
C PRO A 24 28.61 10.17 7.71
N LEU A 25 27.56 10.99 7.53
CA LEU A 25 26.24 10.63 7.98
C LEU A 25 25.97 9.20 7.46
N PRO A 26 25.54 8.26 8.32
CA PRO A 26 25.07 7.00 7.80
C PRO A 26 23.96 7.35 6.82
N ALA A 27 24.11 6.93 5.56
CA ALA A 27 23.02 6.97 4.62
C ALA A 27 21.83 6.33 5.35
N LEU A 28 20.77 7.10 5.60
CA LEU A 28 19.54 6.58 6.17
C LEU A 28 19.11 5.46 5.25
N ALA A 29 19.40 4.22 5.66
CA ALA A 29 18.92 3.04 4.97
C ALA A 29 17.41 3.18 4.98
N ASN A 30 16.85 3.47 3.81
CA ASN A 30 15.41 3.63 3.65
C ASN A 30 14.81 2.29 4.12
N PRO A 31 13.97 2.24 5.17
CA PRO A 31 13.39 1.00 5.67
C PRO A 31 12.31 0.44 4.73
N ALA A 32 12.34 0.87 3.45
CA ALA A 32 11.53 0.31 2.39
C ALA A 32 11.74 -1.21 2.35
N ALA A 33 10.63 -1.94 2.35
CA ALA A 33 10.64 -3.39 2.39
C ALA A 33 11.58 -3.98 1.33
N SER A 34 12.38 -4.96 1.72
CA SER A 34 13.20 -5.71 0.77
C SER A 34 12.32 -6.36 -0.32
N PRO A 35 12.83 -6.55 -1.56
CA PRO A 35 12.07 -7.20 -2.62
C PRO A 35 11.44 -8.53 -2.20
N SER A 36 12.13 -9.32 -1.37
CA SER A 36 11.62 -10.58 -0.83
C SER A 36 10.38 -10.42 0.06
N GLN A 37 10.29 -9.34 0.83
CA GLN A 37 9.12 -9.05 1.68
C GLN A 37 7.89 -8.65 0.86
N ILE A 38 8.07 -7.91 -0.24
CA ILE A 38 6.99 -7.55 -1.16
C ILE A 38 6.42 -8.81 -1.81
N ILE A 39 7.30 -9.65 -2.37
CA ILE A 39 6.89 -10.91 -2.99
C ILE A 39 6.23 -11.84 -1.97
N SER A 40 6.77 -11.95 -0.76
CA SER A 40 6.19 -12.78 0.30
C SER A 40 4.76 -12.37 0.67
N ARG A 41 4.47 -11.08 0.82
CA ARG A 41 3.10 -10.61 1.08
C ARG A 41 2.15 -10.87 -0.09
N PHE A 42 2.64 -10.73 -1.32
CA PHE A 42 1.84 -11.07 -2.48
C PHE A 42 1.55 -12.58 -2.56
N GLN A 43 2.53 -13.44 -2.30
CA GLN A 43 2.33 -14.89 -2.20
C GLN A 43 1.32 -15.25 -1.12
N GLN A 44 1.41 -14.64 0.07
CA GLN A 44 0.42 -14.81 1.14
C GLN A 44 -0.98 -14.45 0.66
N TYR A 45 -1.15 -13.37 -0.09
CA TYR A 45 -2.46 -12.98 -0.59
C TYR A 45 -3.01 -13.93 -1.66
N LEU A 46 -2.14 -14.44 -2.55
CA LEU A 46 -2.50 -15.47 -3.54
C LEU A 46 -2.92 -16.79 -2.89
N GLN A 47 -2.35 -17.13 -1.73
CA GLN A 47 -2.67 -18.35 -1.00
C GLN A 47 -4.05 -18.32 -0.33
N ILE A 48 -4.68 -17.14 -0.21
CA ILE A 48 -6.05 -17.04 0.31
C ILE A 48 -7.02 -17.49 -0.76
N ASN A 49 -7.80 -18.52 -0.46
CA ASN A 49 -8.73 -19.12 -1.40
C ASN A 49 -10.01 -18.27 -1.57
N THR A 50 -9.97 -17.27 -2.43
CA THR A 50 -11.13 -16.43 -2.79
C THR A 50 -11.78 -16.86 -4.10
N THR A 51 -11.71 -18.15 -4.46
CA THR A 51 -12.24 -18.63 -5.74
C THR A 51 -13.76 -18.76 -5.73
N GLN A 52 -14.40 -18.34 -6.81
CA GLN A 52 -15.82 -18.62 -7.05
C GLN A 52 -16.07 -20.14 -7.16
N PRO A 53 -17.26 -20.63 -6.72
CA PRO A 53 -18.45 -19.89 -6.27
C PRO A 53 -18.51 -19.64 -4.75
N SER A 54 -17.48 -19.97 -3.98
CA SER A 54 -17.49 -19.80 -2.51
C SER A 54 -16.18 -19.20 -2.00
N PRO A 55 -15.90 -17.91 -2.32
CA PRO A 55 -14.70 -17.24 -1.88
C PRO A 55 -14.58 -17.16 -0.36
N ASP A 56 -13.39 -17.40 0.20
CA ASP A 56 -13.07 -17.11 1.59
C ASP A 56 -12.80 -15.60 1.79
N TYR A 57 -13.89 -14.82 1.76
CA TYR A 57 -13.84 -13.38 1.98
C TYR A 57 -13.40 -13.00 3.39
N GLN A 58 -13.63 -13.87 4.38
CA GLN A 58 -13.25 -13.61 5.77
C GLN A 58 -11.73 -13.55 5.91
N THR A 59 -11.01 -14.57 5.43
CA THR A 59 -9.55 -14.61 5.49
C THR A 59 -8.95 -13.49 4.65
N SER A 60 -9.53 -13.20 3.47
CA SER A 60 -9.11 -12.07 2.62
C SER A 60 -9.24 -10.72 3.34
N THR A 61 -10.38 -10.49 3.98
CA THR A 61 -10.64 -9.26 4.74
C THR A 61 -9.68 -9.12 5.91
N GLN A 62 -9.45 -10.18 6.68
CA GLN A 62 -8.49 -10.18 7.79
C GLN A 62 -7.07 -9.85 7.31
N PHE A 63 -6.65 -10.43 6.18
CA PHE A 63 -5.36 -10.13 5.57
C PHE A 63 -5.26 -8.65 5.19
N ILE A 64 -6.24 -8.09 4.47
CA ILE A 64 -6.22 -6.69 4.04
C ILE A 64 -6.20 -5.74 5.25
N LEU A 65 -7.01 -6.01 6.29
CA LEU A 65 -7.01 -5.24 7.53
C LEU A 65 -5.67 -5.29 8.26
N SER A 66 -4.98 -6.44 8.24
CA SER A 66 -3.62 -6.55 8.80
C SER A 66 -2.63 -5.65 8.05
N GLN A 67 -2.75 -5.56 6.72
CA GLN A 67 -1.91 -4.67 5.91
C GLN A 67 -2.22 -3.21 6.21
N ALA A 68 -3.50 -2.84 6.28
CA ALA A 68 -3.96 -1.50 6.63
C ALA A 68 -3.43 -1.05 8.00
N SER A 69 -3.52 -1.93 9.01
CA SER A 69 -3.01 -1.70 10.36
C SER A 69 -1.50 -1.46 10.35
N SER A 70 -0.73 -2.29 9.62
CA SER A 70 0.73 -2.13 9.47
C SER A 70 1.14 -0.80 8.82
N LEU A 71 0.24 -0.17 8.06
CA LEU A 71 0.44 1.09 7.36
C LEU A 71 -0.19 2.28 8.09
N SER A 72 -0.85 2.05 9.23
CA SER A 72 -1.65 3.05 9.94
C SER A 72 -2.62 3.75 8.99
N LEU A 73 -3.36 2.96 8.22
CA LEU A 73 -4.49 3.42 7.43
C LEU A 73 -5.77 3.32 8.26
N GLU A 74 -6.68 4.26 8.08
CA GLU A 74 -8.04 4.11 8.58
C GLU A 74 -8.72 2.98 7.81
N SER A 75 -9.48 2.12 8.48
CA SER A 75 -10.11 0.95 7.87
C SER A 75 -11.55 0.80 8.32
N ARG A 76 -12.44 0.47 7.37
CA ARG A 76 -13.85 0.15 7.61
C ARG A 76 -14.23 -1.07 6.78
N VAL A 77 -14.97 -2.00 7.38
CA VAL A 77 -15.62 -3.10 6.66
C VAL A 77 -17.10 -2.77 6.53
N ILE A 78 -17.64 -2.92 5.33
CA ILE A 78 -19.03 -2.62 5.01
C ILE A 78 -19.64 -3.85 4.35
N GLU A 79 -20.76 -4.33 4.87
CA GLU A 79 -21.51 -5.42 4.25
C GLU A 79 -22.83 -4.88 3.70
N PHE A 80 -22.92 -4.70 2.39
CA PHE A 80 -24.18 -4.40 1.71
C PHE A 80 -25.04 -5.65 1.53
N VAL A 81 -24.39 -6.80 1.39
CA VAL A 81 -24.98 -8.14 1.34
C VAL A 81 -24.21 -9.01 2.32
N LYS A 82 -24.94 -9.83 3.09
CA LYS A 82 -24.37 -10.70 4.11
C LYS A 82 -23.25 -11.57 3.53
N ASN A 83 -22.12 -11.63 4.22
CA ASN A 83 -20.91 -12.40 3.83
C ASN A 83 -20.19 -11.90 2.56
N LYS A 84 -20.54 -10.71 2.04
CA LYS A 84 -19.82 -10.05 0.94
C LYS A 84 -19.25 -8.72 1.44
N PRO A 85 -18.16 -8.75 2.22
CA PRO A 85 -17.57 -7.55 2.80
C PRO A 85 -16.85 -6.72 1.74
N VAL A 86 -17.13 -5.42 1.72
CA VAL A 86 -16.30 -4.39 1.10
C VAL A 86 -15.33 -3.87 2.16
N VAL A 87 -14.03 -3.97 1.93
CA VAL A 87 -13.01 -3.36 2.80
C VAL A 87 -12.62 -2.01 2.22
N LEU A 88 -12.92 -0.94 2.96
CA LEU A 88 -12.57 0.43 2.60
C LEU A 88 -11.43 0.91 3.50
N LEU A 89 -10.31 1.27 2.90
CA LEU A 89 -9.16 1.87 3.57
C LEU A 89 -9.06 3.34 3.19
N LYS A 90 -8.53 4.17 4.09
CA LYS A 90 -8.29 5.59 3.84
C LYS A 90 -6.92 6.02 4.35
N TRP A 91 -6.20 6.73 3.49
CA TRP A 91 -5.06 7.57 3.84
C TRP A 91 -5.49 9.04 3.75
N PRO A 92 -5.69 9.72 4.90
CA PRO A 92 -6.11 11.11 4.91
C PRO A 92 -5.13 12.03 4.18
N GLY A 93 -5.66 12.89 3.33
CA GLY A 93 -4.91 13.98 2.70
C GLY A 93 -4.71 15.16 3.65
N SER A 94 -3.76 16.03 3.33
CA SER A 94 -3.53 17.26 4.09
C SER A 94 -4.60 18.33 3.85
N ASP A 95 -5.36 18.24 2.77
CA ASP A 95 -6.41 19.20 2.39
C ASP A 95 -7.76 18.48 2.20
N PRO A 96 -8.66 18.52 3.20
CA PRO A 96 -9.94 17.83 3.13
C PRO A 96 -10.96 18.50 2.19
N SER A 97 -10.66 19.70 1.66
CA SER A 97 -11.55 20.39 0.72
C SER A 97 -11.45 19.83 -0.71
N LEU A 98 -10.37 19.10 -1.01
CA LEU A 98 -10.14 18.54 -2.33
C LEU A 98 -10.85 17.19 -2.50
N PRO A 99 -11.38 16.90 -3.70
CA PRO A 99 -11.85 15.56 -4.04
C PRO A 99 -10.77 14.49 -3.84
N SER A 100 -11.21 13.29 -3.49
CA SER A 100 -10.35 12.14 -3.22
C SER A 100 -10.03 11.33 -4.47
N VAL A 101 -9.04 10.43 -4.35
CA VAL A 101 -8.70 9.43 -5.35
C VAL A 101 -9.03 8.06 -4.80
N LEU A 102 -9.72 7.23 -5.57
CA LEU A 102 -10.05 5.84 -5.24
C LEU A 102 -9.15 4.88 -6.03
N LEU A 103 -8.50 3.98 -5.31
CA LEU A 103 -7.78 2.84 -5.86
C LEU A 103 -8.63 1.58 -5.62
N ASN A 104 -9.41 1.18 -6.61
CA ASN A 104 -10.31 0.03 -6.52
C ASN A 104 -9.60 -1.27 -6.91
N SER A 105 -9.98 -2.35 -6.24
CA SER A 105 -9.62 -3.72 -6.61
C SER A 105 -10.69 -4.69 -6.13
N HIS A 106 -10.90 -5.81 -6.84
CA HIS A 106 -11.72 -6.90 -6.34
C HIS A 106 -10.88 -7.99 -5.66
N THR A 107 -11.54 -8.84 -4.87
CA THR A 107 -10.88 -9.83 -4.00
C THR A 107 -11.14 -11.28 -4.40
N ASP A 108 -12.27 -11.55 -5.06
CA ASP A 108 -12.60 -12.85 -5.62
C ASP A 108 -11.81 -13.14 -6.89
N VAL A 109 -11.78 -14.41 -7.27
CA VAL A 109 -11.10 -14.86 -8.49
C VAL A 109 -11.95 -15.95 -9.14
N VAL A 110 -11.91 -16.08 -10.47
CA VAL A 110 -12.58 -17.21 -11.15
C VAL A 110 -12.07 -18.57 -10.66
N SER A 111 -12.91 -19.59 -10.85
CA SER A 111 -12.58 -20.98 -10.60
C SER A 111 -11.42 -21.49 -11.48
N PHE A 112 -10.90 -22.68 -11.17
CA PHE A 112 -9.85 -23.32 -11.95
C PHE A 112 -9.95 -24.84 -11.91
N GLU A 113 -9.37 -25.48 -12.91
CA GLU A 113 -9.24 -26.94 -13.00
C GLU A 113 -7.81 -27.35 -12.64
N HIS A 114 -7.61 -27.98 -11.48
CA HIS A 114 -6.28 -28.35 -10.97
C HIS A 114 -5.41 -29.11 -11.98
N SER A 115 -5.99 -29.96 -12.82
CA SER A 115 -5.29 -30.77 -13.83
C SER A 115 -4.65 -29.94 -14.96
N LYS A 116 -5.10 -28.70 -15.17
CA LYS A 116 -4.58 -27.80 -16.21
C LYS A 116 -3.44 -26.90 -15.72
N TRP A 117 -3.10 -26.97 -14.44
CA TRP A 117 -2.05 -26.14 -13.85
C TRP A 117 -0.73 -26.90 -13.72
N ILE A 118 0.35 -26.26 -14.16
CA ILE A 118 1.71 -26.78 -13.99
C ILE A 118 2.23 -26.63 -12.55
N HIS A 119 1.63 -25.71 -11.78
CA HIS A 119 1.95 -25.43 -10.37
C HIS A 119 0.67 -25.23 -9.58
N PRO A 120 0.64 -25.49 -8.25
CA PRO A 120 -0.56 -25.30 -7.45
C PRO A 120 -1.16 -23.88 -7.61
N PRO A 121 -2.43 -23.74 -8.02
CA PRO A 121 -3.04 -22.45 -8.36
C PRO A 121 -3.14 -21.48 -7.18
N LEU A 122 -3.20 -21.98 -5.95
CA LEU A 122 -3.20 -21.17 -4.73
C LEU A 122 -1.84 -21.23 -4.01
N GLY A 123 -0.77 -21.66 -4.68
CA GLY A 123 0.55 -21.80 -4.08
C GLY A 123 1.36 -20.51 -4.06
N GLY A 124 1.15 -19.62 -5.03
CA GLY A 124 2.03 -18.47 -5.26
C GLY A 124 3.46 -18.89 -5.61
N TYR A 125 3.62 -19.97 -6.40
CA TYR A 125 4.93 -20.53 -6.72
C TYR A 125 5.75 -19.56 -7.56
N VAL A 126 7.00 -19.31 -7.19
CA VAL A 126 7.94 -18.50 -7.99
C VAL A 126 8.96 -19.45 -8.61
N ASP A 127 9.06 -19.43 -9.94
CA ASP A 127 9.98 -20.30 -10.66
C ASP A 127 11.41 -19.73 -10.68
N ARG A 128 12.33 -20.44 -11.34
CA ARG A 128 13.74 -20.03 -11.46
C ARG A 128 13.95 -18.79 -12.34
N ARG A 129 12.96 -18.42 -13.16
CA ARG A 129 12.96 -17.22 -14.01
C ARG A 129 12.40 -16.01 -13.28
N GLY A 130 11.78 -16.21 -12.12
CA GLY A 130 11.14 -15.17 -11.32
C GLY A 130 9.65 -14.98 -11.64
N ASP A 131 9.06 -15.85 -12.46
CA ASP A 131 7.64 -15.81 -12.78
C ASP A 131 6.85 -16.36 -11.59
N ILE A 132 5.81 -15.64 -11.16
CA ILE A 132 4.91 -16.07 -10.08
C ILE A 132 3.64 -16.68 -10.64
N PHE A 133 3.35 -17.91 -10.21
CA PHE A 133 2.19 -18.70 -10.62
C PHE A 133 1.17 -18.75 -9.49
N GLY A 134 -0.01 -18.23 -9.77
CA GLY A 134 -1.19 -18.37 -8.93
C GLY A 134 -2.44 -17.78 -9.57
N ARG A 135 -3.60 -18.36 -9.30
CA ARG A 135 -4.89 -17.73 -9.60
C ARG A 135 -4.98 -16.44 -8.79
N GLY A 136 -5.32 -15.33 -9.45
CA GLY A 136 -5.25 -14.00 -8.84
C GLY A 136 -4.01 -13.21 -9.22
N SER A 137 -2.98 -13.85 -9.81
CA SER A 137 -1.67 -13.21 -9.97
C SER A 137 -1.63 -12.06 -10.97
N GLN A 138 -2.50 -12.07 -11.97
CA GLN A 138 -2.69 -10.98 -12.94
C GLN A 138 -3.99 -10.22 -12.69
N ASP A 139 -5.04 -10.95 -12.35
CA ASP A 139 -6.42 -10.49 -12.23
C ASP A 139 -6.96 -10.89 -10.85
N MET A 140 -7.15 -9.93 -9.93
CA MET A 140 -6.37 -8.68 -9.89
C MET A 140 -5.57 -8.47 -8.60
N LYS A 141 -5.30 -9.54 -7.83
CA LYS A 141 -4.63 -9.45 -6.52
C LYS A 141 -3.27 -8.74 -6.57
N CYS A 142 -2.59 -8.75 -7.72
CA CYS A 142 -1.36 -7.99 -7.90
C CYS A 142 -1.58 -6.47 -7.80
N VAL A 143 -2.64 -5.94 -8.37
CA VAL A 143 -2.97 -4.51 -8.37
C VAL A 143 -3.26 -4.03 -6.95
N GLY A 144 -4.13 -4.74 -6.22
CA GLY A 144 -4.43 -4.43 -4.82
C GLY A 144 -3.19 -4.44 -3.92
N MET A 145 -2.27 -5.39 -4.13
CA MET A 145 -1.00 -5.42 -3.43
C MET A 145 -0.05 -4.30 -3.83
N GLN A 146 0.02 -3.95 -5.12
CA GLN A 146 0.83 -2.83 -5.60
C GLN A 146 0.41 -1.51 -4.96
N TYR A 147 -0.89 -1.28 -4.78
CA TYR A 147 -1.38 -0.09 -4.06
C TYR A 147 -0.88 -0.04 -2.61
N LEU A 148 -1.00 -1.14 -1.87
CA LEU A 148 -0.53 -1.22 -0.48
C LEU A 148 1.00 -1.03 -0.38
N GLU A 149 1.78 -1.63 -1.28
CA GLU A 149 3.25 -1.47 -1.28
C GLU A 149 3.69 -0.06 -1.72
N ALA A 150 2.98 0.56 -2.67
CA ALA A 150 3.24 1.93 -3.07
C ALA A 150 3.02 2.89 -1.88
N ILE A 151 1.92 2.72 -1.15
CA ILE A 151 1.64 3.48 0.08
C ILE A 151 2.72 3.25 1.12
N ARG A 152 3.15 2.00 1.33
CA ARG A 152 4.24 1.66 2.26
C ARG A 152 5.51 2.44 1.95
N ARG A 153 5.91 2.45 0.68
CA ARG A 153 7.13 3.16 0.22
C ARG A 153 7.00 4.67 0.38
N LEU A 154 5.84 5.24 0.02
CA LEU A 154 5.57 6.67 0.16
C LEU A 154 5.56 7.12 1.62
N LYS A 155 4.92 6.35 2.51
CA LYS A 155 4.95 6.62 3.96
C LYS A 155 6.37 6.54 4.51
N ALA A 156 7.15 5.53 4.13
CA ALA A 156 8.55 5.40 4.55
C ALA A 156 9.43 6.58 4.09
N SER A 157 9.13 7.19 2.94
CA SER A 157 9.81 8.39 2.46
C SER A 157 9.30 9.70 3.07
N GLY A 158 8.37 9.65 4.03
CA GLY A 158 7.77 10.84 4.65
C GLY A 158 6.77 11.60 3.75
N PHE A 159 6.35 11.02 2.63
CA PHE A 159 5.37 11.65 1.75
C PHE A 159 4.02 11.79 2.45
N ARG A 160 3.36 12.94 2.24
CA ARG A 160 1.99 13.19 2.71
C ARG A 160 1.14 13.61 1.50
N PRO A 161 0.07 12.87 1.17
CA PRO A 161 -0.75 13.20 0.02
C PRO A 161 -1.55 14.49 0.30
N LYS A 162 -1.75 15.31 -0.72
CA LYS A 162 -2.61 16.49 -0.60
C LYS A 162 -4.09 16.10 -0.56
N ARG A 163 -4.50 15.22 -1.48
CA ARG A 163 -5.85 14.62 -1.57
C ARG A 163 -5.92 13.37 -0.69
N SER A 164 -7.09 13.07 -0.15
CA SER A 164 -7.29 11.77 0.51
C SER A 164 -7.22 10.65 -0.54
N LEU A 165 -6.56 9.55 -0.17
CA LEU A 165 -6.53 8.33 -0.97
C LEU A 165 -7.43 7.30 -0.29
N TYR A 166 -8.39 6.77 -1.03
CA TYR A 166 -9.19 5.62 -0.63
C TYR A 166 -8.71 4.39 -1.38
N LEU A 167 -8.78 3.24 -0.72
CA LEU A 167 -8.61 1.93 -1.34
C LEU A 167 -9.86 1.13 -1.06
N SER A 168 -10.50 0.59 -2.10
CA SER A 168 -11.60 -0.34 -1.96
C SER A 168 -11.17 -1.72 -2.42
N PHE A 169 -11.44 -2.70 -1.56
CA PHE A 169 -11.33 -4.12 -1.87
C PHE A 169 -12.75 -4.68 -1.86
N VAL A 170 -13.29 -4.92 -3.05
CA VAL A 170 -14.68 -5.33 -3.23
C VAL A 170 -14.79 -6.84 -3.47
N PRO A 171 -15.91 -7.47 -3.08
CA PRO A 171 -16.22 -8.82 -3.49
C PRO A 171 -16.94 -8.81 -4.86
N ASP A 172 -17.20 -10.00 -5.39
CA ASP A 172 -18.25 -10.27 -6.37
C ASP A 172 -17.99 -9.87 -7.83
N GLU A 173 -16.82 -9.31 -8.16
CA GLU A 173 -16.55 -8.74 -9.49
C GLU A 173 -16.65 -9.82 -10.58
N GLU A 174 -16.09 -11.00 -10.32
CA GLU A 174 -16.01 -12.13 -11.26
C GLU A 174 -17.39 -12.74 -11.57
N ILE A 175 -18.44 -12.30 -10.85
CA ILE A 175 -19.85 -12.59 -11.11
C ILE A 175 -20.70 -11.31 -11.29
N CYS A 176 -20.09 -10.30 -11.92
CA CYS A 176 -20.63 -9.01 -12.36
C CYS A 176 -20.69 -7.88 -11.31
N GLY A 177 -20.14 -8.06 -10.11
CA GLY A 177 -19.95 -7.01 -9.12
C GLY A 177 -21.23 -6.39 -8.54
N ASN A 178 -22.39 -7.03 -8.76
CA ASN A 178 -23.69 -6.47 -8.38
C ASN A 178 -23.86 -6.28 -6.88
N ASP A 179 -23.26 -7.15 -6.07
CA ASP A 179 -23.32 -7.08 -4.60
C ASP A 179 -22.09 -6.41 -3.96
N GLY A 180 -21.07 -6.09 -4.77
CA GLY A 180 -19.82 -5.46 -4.35
C GLY A 180 -19.72 -4.00 -4.82
N ALA A 181 -18.93 -3.79 -5.88
CA ALA A 181 -18.64 -2.46 -6.43
C ALA A 181 -19.89 -1.64 -6.74
N LYS A 182 -20.91 -2.27 -7.33
CA LYS A 182 -22.17 -1.59 -7.68
C LYS A 182 -22.89 -1.05 -6.44
N LYS A 183 -23.00 -1.85 -5.38
CA LYS A 183 -23.62 -1.40 -4.11
C LYS A 183 -22.82 -0.26 -3.48
N LEU A 184 -21.49 -0.34 -3.53
CA LEU A 184 -20.64 0.75 -3.05
C LEU A 184 -20.92 2.03 -3.82
N ALA A 185 -20.88 2.00 -5.16
CA ALA A 185 -21.08 3.17 -6.02
C ALA A 185 -22.41 3.92 -5.77
N TYR A 186 -23.49 3.19 -5.48
CA TYR A 186 -24.80 3.77 -5.19
C TYR A 186 -25.05 4.09 -3.71
N SER A 187 -24.06 3.90 -2.83
CA SER A 187 -24.22 4.14 -1.40
C SER A 187 -23.88 5.57 -0.99
N ASP A 188 -24.45 6.04 0.12
CA ASP A 188 -24.06 7.30 0.74
C ASP A 188 -22.57 7.31 1.14
N VAL A 189 -22.00 6.13 1.43
CA VAL A 189 -20.56 6.01 1.74
C VAL A 189 -19.71 6.49 0.58
N PHE A 190 -20.02 6.08 -0.66
CA PHE A 190 -19.26 6.50 -1.84
C PHE A 190 -19.46 7.98 -2.14
N LYS A 191 -20.67 8.50 -1.94
CA LYS A 191 -20.96 9.94 -2.05
C LYS A 191 -20.12 10.75 -1.07
N ASP A 192 -20.02 10.30 0.19
CA ASP A 192 -19.25 10.95 1.25
C ASP A 192 -17.73 10.88 1.03
N MET A 193 -17.25 9.93 0.23
CA MET A 193 -15.83 9.84 -0.15
C MET A 193 -15.40 10.98 -1.10
N ASN A 194 -16.34 11.68 -1.77
CA ASN A 194 -16.07 12.78 -2.69
C ASN A 194 -14.99 12.43 -3.73
N VAL A 195 -15.15 11.28 -4.41
CA VAL A 195 -14.16 10.73 -5.35
C VAL A 195 -14.20 11.47 -6.69
N GLU A 196 -13.04 11.89 -7.20
CA GLU A 196 -12.89 12.49 -8.54
C GLU A 196 -12.20 11.57 -9.53
N ILE A 197 -11.28 10.71 -9.06
CA ILE A 197 -10.52 9.79 -9.90
C ILE A 197 -10.63 8.39 -9.31
N VAL A 198 -10.92 7.42 -10.16
CA VAL A 198 -10.86 5.99 -9.85
C VAL A 198 -9.79 5.33 -10.70
N LEU A 199 -8.94 4.52 -10.06
CA LEU A 199 -8.09 3.55 -10.74
C LEU A 199 -8.59 2.14 -10.41
N ASP A 200 -8.63 1.29 -11.41
CA ASP A 200 -9.09 -0.10 -11.34
C ASP A 200 -8.29 -0.95 -12.35
N GLU A 201 -8.58 -2.24 -12.47
CA GLU A 201 -8.07 -3.02 -13.60
C GLU A 201 -8.77 -2.69 -14.94
N GLY A 202 -8.34 -3.35 -16.03
CA GLY A 202 -8.69 -3.07 -17.43
C GLY A 202 -10.19 -3.10 -17.79
N PRO A 203 -10.55 -3.04 -19.09
CA PRO A 203 -11.60 -2.18 -19.67
C PRO A 203 -13.05 -2.33 -19.16
N HIS A 204 -13.34 -3.28 -18.26
CA HIS A 204 -14.64 -3.49 -17.63
C HIS A 204 -14.85 -2.73 -16.32
N SER A 205 -13.97 -1.79 -15.97
CA SER A 205 -14.15 -0.86 -14.85
C SER A 205 -15.42 -0.01 -15.00
N THR A 206 -16.56 -0.59 -14.64
CA THR A 206 -17.88 0.03 -14.73
C THR A 206 -18.23 0.61 -13.36
N LEU A 207 -17.54 1.69 -13.00
CA LEU A 207 -18.08 2.66 -12.06
C LEU A 207 -18.66 3.81 -12.89
N SER A 208 -19.72 3.53 -13.64
CA SER A 208 -20.53 4.52 -14.35
C SER A 208 -21.84 4.77 -13.61
#